data_AF-A0A946NB92-F1
#
_entry.id   AF-A0A946NB92-F1
#
_cell.length_a   1.000
_cell.length_b   1.000
_cell.length_c   1.000
_cell.angle_alpha   90.00
_cell.angle_beta   90.00
_cell.angle_gamma   90.00
#
_symmetry.space_group_name_H-M   'P 1'
#
loop_
_entity.id
_entity.type
_entity.pdbx_description
1 polymer ?
#
loop_
_entity_poly.entity_id
_entity_poly.type
_entity_poly.pdbx_seq_one_letter_code
_entity_poly.pdbx_strand_id
1 'polypeptide(L)' 'MSLTRYRIGEAAGSATVTDDMMLLTAVYGIIVGIVLVFIARRLKQHWMIFWGSGLSILSAGYLFADLVAWI' A
#
# COMPACT_ATOMS: atom_id res chain seq x y z
N MET A 1 -15.43 24.33 16.87
CA MET A 1 -14.54 23.66 15.90
C MET A 1 -13.57 24.69 15.35
N SER A 2 -12.29 24.59 15.73
CA SER A 2 -11.22 25.46 15.22
C SER A 2 -10.77 24.94 13.86
N LEU A 3 -10.83 25.77 12.82
CA LEU A 3 -10.25 25.49 11.51
C LEU A 3 -8.74 25.69 11.64
N THR A 4 -7.97 24.61 11.67
CA THR A 4 -6.50 24.66 11.69
C THR A 4 -6.02 25.40 10.43
N ARG A 5 -5.61 26.65 10.59
CA ARG A 5 -5.16 27.52 9.50
C ARG A 5 -3.76 27.09 9.10
N TYR A 6 -3.61 26.58 7.88
CA TYR A 6 -2.31 26.33 7.25
C TYR A 6 -1.43 27.59 7.30
N ARG A 7 -0.24 27.50 7.89
CA ARG A 7 0.76 28.58 7.91
C ARG A 7 1.89 28.24 6.94
N ILE A 8 2.13 29.13 5.97
CA ILE A 8 3.28 29.03 5.05
C ILE A 8 4.56 29.11 5.89
N GLY A 9 5.35 28.04 5.90
CA GLY A 9 6.56 27.87 6.73
C GLY A 9 6.39 26.95 7.93
N GLU A 10 5.18 26.46 8.21
CA GLU A 10 4.97 25.28 9.03
C GLU A 10 5.31 24.06 8.17
N ALA A 11 6.34 23.30 8.55
CA ALA A 11 6.62 22.03 7.89
C ALA A 11 5.33 21.20 7.95
N ALA A 12 4.85 20.73 6.81
CA ALA A 12 3.78 19.76 6.78
C ALA A 12 4.16 18.67 7.79
N GLY A 13 3.36 18.47 8.84
CA GLY A 13 3.67 17.52 9.89
C GLY A 13 4.09 16.22 9.21
N SER A 14 5.29 15.71 9.54
CA SER A 14 5.77 14.51 8.88
C SER A 14 4.75 13.43 9.15
N ALA A 15 4.17 12.86 8.08
CA ALA A 15 3.32 11.71 8.22
C ALA A 15 4.16 10.65 8.92
N THR A 16 3.83 10.36 10.18
CA THR A 16 4.57 9.40 10.99
C THR A 16 4.15 8.02 10.55
N VAL A 17 4.69 7.57 9.41
CA VAL A 17 4.54 6.20 8.95
C VAL A 17 5.53 5.38 9.76
N THR A 18 5.01 4.52 10.64
CA THR A 18 5.84 3.57 11.37
C THR A 18 6.09 2.33 10.53
N ASP A 19 7.16 1.59 10.84
CA ASP A 19 7.49 0.35 10.16
C ASP A 19 6.33 -0.66 10.26
N ASP A 20 5.70 -0.76 11.43
CA ASP A 20 4.51 -1.62 11.64
C ASP A 20 3.33 -1.25 10.72
N MET A 21 3.10 0.06 10.49
CA MET A 21 2.05 0.51 9.57
C MET A 21 2.38 0.10 8.13
N MET A 22 3.66 0.16 7.74
CA MET A 22 4.11 -0.21 6.41
C MET A 22 4.04 -1.73 6.20
N LEU A 23 4.45 -2.52 7.19
CA LEU A 23 4.32 -3.98 7.22
C LEU A 23 2.86 -4.41 7.08
N LEU A 24 1.98 -3.84 7.90
CA LEU A 24 0.54 -4.13 7.86
C LEU A 24 -0.06 -3.74 6.50
N THR A 25 0.33 -2.58 5.96
CA THR A 25 -0.13 -2.12 4.64
C THR A 25 0.32 -3.07 3.53
N ALA A 26 1.54 -3.60 3.60
CA ALA A 26 2.03 -4.57 2.63
C ALA A 26 1.26 -5.89 2.71
N VAL A 27 0.96 -6.39 3.91
CA VAL A 27 0.13 -7.58 4.10
C VAL A 27 -1.29 -7.36 3.56
N TYR A 28 -1.91 -6.20 3.79
CA TYR A 28 -3.20 -5.91 3.18
C TYR A 28 -3.12 -5.77 1.66
N GLY A 29 -2.07 -5.10 1.15
CA GLY A 29 -1.86 -4.89 -0.27
C GLY A 29 -1.76 -6.20 -1.05
N ILE A 30 -1.08 -7.21 -0.51
CA ILE A 30 -0.99 -8.52 -1.17
C ILE A 30 -2.34 -9.24 -1.18
N ILE A 31 -3.08 -9.24 -0.07
CA ILE A 31 -4.40 -9.88 0.02
C ILE A 31 -5.39 -9.21 -0.92
N VAL A 32 -5.49 -7.87 -0.86
CA VAL A 32 -6.41 -7.08 -1.68
C VAL A 32 -6.04 -7.19 -3.16
N GLY A 33 -4.75 -7.11 -3.49
CA GLY A 33 -4.27 -7.23 -4.86
C GLY A 33 -4.64 -8.58 -5.49
N ILE A 34 -4.44 -9.68 -4.76
CA ILE A 34 -4.81 -11.02 -5.20
C ILE A 34 -6.33 -11.11 -5.41
N VAL A 35 -7.13 -10.67 -4.43
CA VAL A 35 -8.60 -10.68 -4.52
C VAL A 35 -9.09 -9.88 -5.72
N LEU A 36 -8.54 -8.68 -5.94
CA LEU A 36 -8.86 -7.84 -7.09
C LEU A 36 -8.55 -8.54 -8.41
N VAL A 37 -7.39 -9.19 -8.53
CA VAL A 37 -7.04 -9.95 -9.75
C VAL A 37 -8.04 -11.07 -10.01
N PHE A 38 -8.42 -11.83 -8.98
CA PHE A 38 -9.38 -12.93 -9.13
C PHE A 38 -10.77 -12.44 -9.57
N ILE A 39 -11.28 -11.38 -8.95
CA ILE A 39 -12.57 -10.79 -9.31
C ILE A 39 -12.49 -10.15 -10.72
N ALA A 40 -11.45 -9.38 -11.00
CA ALA A 40 -11.25 -8.68 -12.26
C ALA A 40 -11.12 -9.65 -13.46
N ARG A 41 -10.49 -10.82 -13.25
CA ARG A 41 -10.44 -11.89 -14.26
C ARG A 41 -11.84 -12.36 -14.65
N ARG A 42 -12.75 -12.55 -13.68
CA ARG A 42 -14.14 -12.95 -13.98
C ARG A 42 -14.92 -11.85 -14.72
N LEU A 43 -14.65 -10.59 -14.41
CA LEU A 43 -15.30 -9.43 -15.03
C LEU A 43 -14.62 -8.96 -16.34
N LYS A 44 -13.54 -9.63 -16.77
CA LYS A 44 -12.70 -9.24 -17.93
C LYS A 44 -12.19 -7.79 -17.85
N GLN A 45 -12.00 -7.29 -16.64
CA GLN A 45 -11.51 -5.94 -16.37
C GLN A 45 -9.97 -5.94 -16.39
N HIS A 46 -9.39 -5.94 -17.59
CA HIS A 46 -7.94 -6.06 -17.80
C HIS A 46 -7.14 -4.98 -17.06
N TRP A 47 -7.66 -3.75 -17.00
CA TRP A 47 -7.07 -2.65 -16.24
C TRP A 47 -6.93 -3.00 -14.75
N MET A 48 -7.96 -3.59 -14.15
CA MET A 48 -7.95 -3.94 -12.72
C MET A 48 -7.08 -5.17 -12.44
N ILE A 49 -6.92 -6.07 -13.40
CA ILE A 49 -5.94 -7.16 -13.33
C ILE A 49 -4.52 -6.60 -13.26
N PHE A 50 -4.19 -5.63 -14.14
CA PHE A 50 -2.88 -4.99 -14.16
C PHE A 50 -2.58 -4.34 -12.80
N TRP A 51 -3.45 -3.46 -12.31
CA TRP A 51 -3.23 -2.76 -11.03
C TRP A 51 -3.24 -3.70 -9.81
N GLY A 52 -4.14 -4.69 -9.76
CA GLY A 52 -4.17 -5.66 -8.67
C GLY A 52 -2.91 -6.54 -8.63
N SER A 53 -2.40 -6.94 -9.80
CA SER A 53 -1.14 -7.69 -9.89
C SER A 53 0.07 -6.84 -9.49
N GLY A 54 0.13 -5.58 -9.93
CA GLY A 54 1.18 -4.64 -9.54
C GLY A 54 1.20 -4.39 -8.04
N LEU A 55 0.03 -4.16 -7.42
CA LEU A 55 -0.09 -4.02 -5.97
C LEU A 55 0.43 -5.27 -5.25
N SER A 56 0.05 -6.46 -5.70
CA SER A 56 0.48 -7.73 -5.10
C SER A 56 2.00 -7.91 -5.18
N ILE A 57 2.59 -7.62 -6.34
CA ILE A 57 4.04 -7.78 -6.58
C ILE A 57 4.83 -6.81 -5.73
N LEU A 58 4.43 -5.53 -5.67
CA LEU A 58 5.13 -4.52 -4.87
C LEU A 58 5.05 -4.84 -3.37
N SER A 59 3.87 -5.26 -2.89
CA SER A 59 3.70 -5.72 -1.52
C SER A 59 4.56 -6.95 -1.19
N ALA A 60 4.60 -7.94 -2.09
CA ALA A 60 5.46 -9.11 -1.92
C ALA A 60 6.95 -8.74 -1.91
N GLY A 61 7.37 -7.83 -2.79
CA GLY A 61 8.75 -7.33 -2.83
C GLY A 61 9.16 -6.63 -1.54
N TYR A 62 8.27 -5.82 -0.97
CA TYR A 62 8.51 -5.19 0.34
C TYR A 62 8.65 -6.23 1.45
N LEU A 63 7.71 -7.17 1.58
CA LEU A 63 7.76 -8.22 2.61
C LEU A 63 9.00 -9.12 2.46
N PHE A 64 9.43 -9.39 1.23
CA PHE A 64 10.65 -10.14 0.99
C PHE A 64 11.90 -9.36 1.40
N ALA A 65 11.97 -8.06 1.08
CA ALA A 65 13.08 -7.21 1.49
C ALA A 65 13.16 -7.08 3.02
N ASP A 66 12.02 -6.91 3.69
CA ASP A 66 11.91 -6.88 5.14
C ASP A 66 12.37 -8.20 5.78
N LEU A 67 11.93 -9.34 5.23
CA LEU A 67 12.37 -10.66 5.67
C LEU A 67 13.88 -10.87 5.49
N VAL A 68 14.46 -10.44 4.38
CA VAL A 68 15.92 -10.55 4.13
C VAL A 68 16.71 -9.64 5.06
N ALA A 69 16.21 -8.45 5.36
CA ALA A 69 16.85 -7.54 6.32
C ALA A 69 16.80 -8.07 7.77
N TRP A 70 15.85 -8.95 8.07
CA TRP A 70 15.67 -9.56 9.38
C TRP A 70 16.61 -10.75 9.66
N ILE A 71 17.05 -11.48 8.63
CA ILE A 71 17.94 -12.66 8.72
C ILE A 71 19.41 -12.23 8.75
#